data_AF-A0A0Q6JK21-F1
#
_entry.id   AF-A0A0Q6JK21-F1
#
_cell.length_a   1.000
_cell.length_b   1.000
_cell.length_c   1.000
_cell.angle_alpha   90.00
_cell.angle_beta   90.00
_cell.angle_gamma   90.00
#
_symmetry.space_group_name_H-M   'P 1'
#
loop_
_entity.id
_entity.type
_entity.pdbx_description
1 polymer ?
#
loop_
_entity_poly.entity_id
_entity_poly.type
_entity_poly.pdbx_seq_one_letter_code
_entity_poly.pdbx_strand_id
1 'polypeptide(L)' 'MGRGRAKAKQTKVARELKYSSPSTDFESLQKELAGSPDSHRNGIADREPSRHDDDEYDDWRR' A
#
# COMPACT_ATOMS: atom_id res chain seq x y z
N MET A 1 14.36 20.95 26.27
CA MET A 1 14.30 19.56 26.81
C MET A 1 13.04 18.76 26.40
N GLY A 2 12.25 19.14 25.38
CA GLY A 2 11.01 18.42 25.00
C GLY A 2 11.10 17.50 23.77
N ARG A 3 12.16 17.61 22.96
CA ARG A 3 12.25 16.93 21.66
C ARG A 3 12.36 15.39 21.76
N GLY A 4 13.02 14.86 22.78
CA GLY A 4 13.21 13.41 22.94
C GLY A 4 11.88 12.65 23.16
N ARG A 5 10.96 13.24 23.93
CA ARG A 5 9.63 12.64 24.17
C ARG A 5 8.76 12.68 22.93
N ALA A 6 8.77 13.80 22.20
CA ALA A 6 8.04 13.93 20.94
C ALA A 6 8.55 12.92 19.90
N LYS A 7 9.88 12.79 19.74
CA LYS A 7 10.50 11.81 18.84
C LYS A 7 10.11 10.37 19.21
N ALA A 8 10.16 10.02 20.50
CA ALA A 8 9.76 8.69 20.97
C ALA A 8 8.28 8.38 20.65
N LYS A 9 7.37 9.34 20.87
CA LYS A 9 5.95 9.19 20.52
C LYS A 9 5.76 9.00 19.01
N GLN A 10 6.43 9.79 18.19
CA GLN A 10 6.33 9.69 16.73
C GLN A 10 6.88 8.35 16.21
N THR A 11 8.02 7.87 16.73
CA THR A 11 8.56 6.55 16.34
C THR A 11 7.62 5.42 16.72
N LYS A 12 6.94 5.50 17.87
CA LYS A 12 5.94 4.50 18.27
C LYS A 12 4.76 4.48 17.30
N VAL A 13 4.18 5.64 16.99
CA VAL A 13 3.07 5.77 16.05
C VAL A 13 3.48 5.29 14.65
N ALA A 14 4.65 5.68 14.16
CA ALA A 14 5.14 5.24 12.86
C ALA A 14 5.34 3.72 12.78
N ARG A 15 5.83 3.08 13.85
CA ARG A 15 5.93 1.61 13.90
C ARG A 15 4.56 0.95 13.93
N GLU A 16 3.62 1.49 14.70
CA GLU A 16 2.25 1.00 14.73
C GLU A 16 1.61 1.10 13.35
N LEU A 17 1.75 2.22 12.64
CA LEU A 17 1.25 2.35 11.27
C LEU A 17 1.96 1.44 10.27
N LYS A 18 3.28 1.26 10.40
CA LYS A 18 4.06 0.42 9.46
C LYS A 18 3.80 -1.07 9.64
N TYR A 19 3.58 -1.52 10.87
CA TYR A 19 3.48 -2.94 11.23
C TYR A 19 2.08 -3.35 11.71
N SER A 20 1.11 -2.43 11.79
CA SER A 20 -0.29 -2.78 11.93
C SER A 20 -0.74 -3.38 10.61
N SER A 21 -0.94 -4.69 10.62
CA SER A 21 -1.76 -5.31 9.58
C SER A 21 -3.21 -4.95 9.91
N PRO A 22 -3.96 -4.33 8.98
CA PRO A 22 -5.40 -4.25 9.11
C PRO A 22 -5.95 -5.67 9.32
N SER A 23 -6.84 -5.83 10.30
CA SER A 23 -7.63 -7.05 10.41
C SER A 23 -8.65 -7.03 9.28
N THR A 24 -8.38 -7.76 8.20
CA THR A 24 -9.33 -7.93 7.11
C THR A 24 -10.41 -8.91 7.54
N ASP A 25 -11.67 -8.52 7.42
CA ASP A 25 -12.80 -9.42 7.61
C ASP A 25 -12.93 -10.36 6.41
N PHE A 26 -12.37 -11.56 6.56
CA PHE A 26 -12.37 -12.60 5.52
C PHE A 26 -13.78 -13.06 5.13
N GLU A 27 -14.75 -12.98 6.05
CA GLU A 27 -16.13 -13.40 5.78
C GLU A 27 -16.81 -12.44 4.78
N SER A 28 -16.64 -11.13 5.00
CA SER A 28 -17.11 -10.10 4.07
C SER A 28 -16.46 -10.24 2.68
N LEU A 29 -15.15 -10.47 2.64
CA LEU A 29 -14.38 -10.61 1.39
C LEU A 29 -14.81 -11.86 0.60
N GLN A 30 -15.03 -12.99 1.29
CA GLN A 30 -15.48 -14.22 0.65
C GLN A 30 -16.88 -14.05 0.05
N LYS A 31 -17.78 -13.33 0.75
CA LYS A 31 -19.14 -13.06 0.27
C LYS A 31 -19.14 -12.17 -0.98
N GLU A 32 -18.28 -11.16 -1.03
CA GLU A 32 -18.10 -10.31 -2.21
C GLU A 32 -17.52 -11.10 -3.40
N LEU A 33 -16.49 -11.92 -3.15
CA LEU A 33 -15.87 -12.74 -4.18
C LEU A 33 -16.81 -13.81 -4.74
N ALA A 34 -17.61 -14.44 -3.88
CA ALA A 34 -18.61 -15.44 -4.29
C ALA A 34 -19.82 -14.80 -4.99
N GLY A 35 -20.11 -13.53 -4.72
CA GLY A 35 -21.25 -12.79 -5.27
C GLY A 35 -20.99 -12.04 -6.57
N SER A 36 -19.72 -11.87 -6.98
CA SER A 36 -19.36 -11.06 -8.15
C SER A 36 -18.92 -11.93 -9.34
N PRO A 37 -19.78 -12.17 -10.36
CA PRO A 37 -19.35 -12.81 -11.60
C PRO A 37 -18.43 -11.87 -12.37
N ASP A 38 -17.11 -12.11 -12.28
CA ASP A 38 -16.03 -11.80 -13.24
C ASP A 38 -15.97 -10.41 -13.91
N SER A 39 -16.70 -9.41 -13.44
CA SER A 39 -16.87 -8.15 -14.18
C SER A 39 -15.70 -7.15 -14.02
N HIS A 40 -14.72 -7.46 -13.17
CA HIS A 40 -13.60 -6.56 -12.83
C HIS A 40 -12.22 -7.02 -13.30
N ARG A 41 -12.10 -8.16 -14.02
CA ARG A 41 -10.81 -8.58 -14.62
C ARG A 41 -10.39 -7.77 -15.85
N ASN A 42 -11.18 -6.79 -16.27
CA ASN A 42 -10.97 -6.04 -17.50
C ASN A 42 -10.25 -4.68 -17.33
N GLY A 43 -9.78 -4.32 -16.13
CA GLY A 43 -9.25 -2.97 -15.83
C GLY A 43 -7.74 -2.82 -15.67
N ILE A 44 -6.96 -3.91 -15.75
CA ILE A 44 -5.51 -3.89 -15.43
C ILE A 44 -4.64 -4.17 -16.67
N ALA A 45 -5.22 -4.33 -17.86
CA ALA A 45 -4.47 -4.65 -19.07
C ALA A 45 -3.88 -3.42 -19.80
N ASP A 46 -4.31 -2.20 -19.47
CA ASP A 46 -4.02 -1.01 -20.31
C ASP A 46 -3.06 0.01 -19.68
N ARG A 47 -2.39 -0.32 -18.56
CA ARG A 47 -1.29 0.52 -18.06
C ARG A 47 0.00 0.12 -18.76
N GLU A 48 0.16 0.57 -20.00
CA GLU A 48 1.46 0.68 -20.66
C GLU A 48 2.44 1.33 -19.67
N PRO A 49 3.58 0.71 -19.34
CA PRO A 49 4.60 1.36 -18.56
C PRO A 49 5.15 2.50 -19.40
N SER A 50 4.62 3.70 -19.19
CA SER A 50 5.18 4.92 -19.72
C SER A 50 6.66 4.97 -19.33
N ARG A 51 7.54 5.02 -20.34
CA ARG A 51 9.02 5.05 -20.29
C ARG A 51 9.66 6.01 -19.27
N HIS A 52 8.85 6.80 -18.57
CA HIS A 52 9.25 7.72 -17.53
C HIS A 52 9.69 7.04 -16.22
N ASP A 53 9.19 5.84 -15.92
CA ASP A 53 9.53 5.11 -14.69
C ASP A 53 10.99 4.58 -14.73
N ASP A 54 11.48 4.19 -15.91
CA ASP A 54 12.84 3.70 -16.12
C ASP A 54 13.89 4.82 -15.92
N ASP A 55 13.60 6.04 -16.40
CA ASP A 55 14.51 7.19 -16.28
C ASP A 55 14.67 7.65 -14.82
N GLU A 56 13.61 7.60 -14.01
CA GLU A 56 13.68 7.93 -12.59
C GLU A 56 14.50 6.87 -11.83
N TYR A 57 14.31 5.59 -12.14
CA TYR A 57 15.07 4.49 -11.51
C TYR A 57 16.59 4.56 -11.75
N ASP A 58 17.02 5.06 -12.92
CA ASP A 58 18.44 5.22 -13.25
C ASP A 58 19.11 6.39 -12.51
N ASP A 59 18.38 7.47 -12.19
CA ASP A 59 18.90 8.62 -11.42
C ASP A 59 19.23 8.23 -9.96
N TRP A 60 18.40 7.37 -9.35
CA TRP A 60 18.63 6.87 -7.98
C TRP A 60 19.79 5.86 -7.87
N ARG A 61 20.25 5.30 -8.99
CA ARG A 61 21.38 4.35 -9.01
C ARG A 61 22.74 5.01 -9.15
N ARG A 62 22.80 6.33 -9.42
CA ARG A 62 24.04 7.05 -9.72
C ARG A 62 24.81 7.52 -8.48
#